data_AF-A0A7V4ZQP5-F1
#
_entry.id   AF-A0A7V4ZQP5-F1
#
_cell.length_a   1.000
_cell.length_b   1.000
_cell.length_c   1.000
_cell.angle_alpha   90.00
_cell.angle_beta   90.00
_cell.angle_gamma   90.00
#
_symmetry.space_group_name_H-M   'P 1'
#
loop_
_entity.id
_entity.type
_entity.pdbx_description
1 polymer ?
#
loop_
_entity_poly.entity_id
_entity_poly.type
_entity_poly.pdbx_seq_one_letter_code
_entity_poly.pdbx_strand_id
1 'polypeptide(L)'
;MDISAIKREERYLEHIKDKRFAIVVCGVFILTIIAMANRPLFGVHLGYIALCGALTLILIFEVFKKSFPHIEIPNFESVLSELDWRAIFFYISLFALVGGLEHAGVINLIAKFLTPLIKTNLLAGSSLLYWITAPIVGIIEHDAYILTMLYVIRDLGKEAGLNPWPLYWSLLWAGTLGSNLTIAGAPALFVAKNLAEKEDKIKVGLKEFFSYSIPYVIISLIFCYIPTILIWVLPFKK
;
A
#
# COMPACT_ATOMS: atom_id res chain seq x y z
N MET A 1 7.61 26.02 -24.94
CA MET A 1 6.97 26.14 -23.62
C MET A 1 5.47 26.24 -23.88
N ASP A 2 4.71 25.21 -23.54
CA ASP A 2 3.30 25.09 -23.94
C ASP A 2 2.44 26.12 -23.19
N ILE A 3 1.97 27.13 -23.92
CA ILE A 3 1.18 28.24 -23.39
C ILE A 3 -0.13 27.73 -22.77
N SER A 4 -0.61 26.55 -23.19
CA SER A 4 -1.82 25.93 -22.63
C SER A 4 -1.61 25.31 -21.25
N ALA A 5 -0.38 24.91 -20.91
CA ALA A 5 -0.01 24.41 -19.59
C ALA A 5 0.13 25.56 -18.59
N ILE A 6 0.76 26.66 -18.99
CA ILE A 6 0.91 27.89 -18.18
C ILE A 6 -0.44 28.50 -17.85
N LYS A 7 -1.36 28.59 -18.83
CA LYS A 7 -2.74 29.05 -18.61
C LYS A 7 -3.58 28.12 -17.72
N ARG A 8 -3.18 26.84 -17.61
CA ARG A 8 -3.81 25.88 -16.70
C ARG A 8 -3.30 26.09 -15.28
N GLU A 9 -1.99 26.28 -15.14
CA GLU A 9 -1.28 26.54 -13.88
C GLU A 9 -1.71 27.86 -13.22
N GLU A 10 -1.86 28.95 -14.00
CA GLU A 10 -2.40 30.23 -13.52
C GLU A 10 -3.84 30.11 -12.97
N ARG A 11 -4.66 29.22 -13.53
CA ARG A 11 -6.06 29.00 -13.11
C ARG A 11 -6.17 28.31 -11.74
N TYR A 12 -5.16 27.56 -11.31
CA TYR A 12 -5.10 26.94 -9.98
C TYR A 12 -4.61 27.92 -8.91
N LEU A 13 -3.70 28.85 -9.26
CA LEU A 13 -3.23 29.89 -8.34
C LEU A 13 -4.33 30.90 -7.98
N GLU A 14 -5.28 31.16 -8.90
CA GLU A 14 -6.47 31.97 -8.63
C GLU A 14 -7.47 31.32 -7.63
N HIS A 15 -7.35 30.01 -7.37
CA HIS A 15 -8.22 29.30 -6.40
C HIS A 15 -7.71 29.30 -4.95
N ILE A 16 -6.50 29.80 -4.68
CA ILE A 16 -6.01 29.94 -3.30
C ILE A 16 -6.68 31.16 -2.67
N LYS A 17 -7.86 30.95 -2.08
CA LYS A 17 -8.68 31.99 -1.43
C LYS A 17 -7.89 32.81 -0.39
N ASP A 18 -6.92 32.20 0.29
CA ASP A 18 -6.08 32.86 1.30
C ASP A 18 -4.72 32.17 1.48
N LYS A 19 -3.63 32.96 1.41
CA LYS A 19 -2.25 32.48 1.59
C LYS A 19 -1.96 31.99 3.01
N ARG A 20 -2.53 32.63 4.05
CA ARG A 20 -2.34 32.24 5.45
C ARG A 20 -2.98 30.89 5.73
N PHE A 21 -4.19 30.68 5.20
CA PHE A 21 -4.87 29.38 5.28
C PHE A 21 -4.02 28.29 4.63
N ALA A 22 -3.55 28.52 3.40
CA ALA A 22 -2.71 27.56 2.68
C ALA A 22 -1.41 27.22 3.45
N ILE A 23 -0.74 28.22 4.03
CA ILE A 23 0.48 28.00 4.85
C ILE A 23 0.18 27.12 6.07
N VAL A 24 -0.93 27.35 6.77
CA VAL A 24 -1.32 26.53 7.93
C VAL A 24 -1.62 25.09 7.50
N VAL A 25 -2.43 24.89 6.46
CA VAL A 25 -2.76 23.55 5.94
C VAL A 25 -1.51 22.81 5.50
N CYS A 26 -0.68 23.42 4.64
CA CYS A 26 0.55 22.81 4.16
C CYS A 26 1.54 22.56 5.30
N GLY A 27 1.64 23.48 6.27
CA GLY A 27 2.51 23.33 7.43
C GLY A 27 2.13 22.13 8.30
N VAL A 28 0.85 22.00 8.66
CA VAL A 28 0.36 20.84 9.44
C VAL A 28 0.48 19.54 8.64
N PHE A 29 0.23 19.58 7.34
CA PHE A 29 0.41 18.42 6.46
C PHE A 29 1.87 17.94 6.42
N ILE A 30 2.82 18.86 6.20
CA ILE A 30 4.26 18.55 6.21
C ILE A 30 4.69 18.02 7.59
N LEU A 31 4.22 18.65 8.67
CA LEU A 31 4.52 18.19 10.02
C LEU A 31 3.99 16.77 10.26
N THR A 32 2.80 16.46 9.76
CA THR A 32 2.21 15.11 9.85
C THR A 32 3.06 14.10 9.08
N ILE A 33 3.54 14.43 7.88
CA ILE A 33 4.46 13.58 7.11
C ILE A 33 5.77 13.34 7.87
N ILE A 34 6.35 14.39 8.44
CA ILE A 34 7.58 14.28 9.24
C ILE A 34 7.34 13.38 10.47
N ALA A 35 6.20 13.53 11.14
CA ALA A 35 5.83 12.68 12.26
C ALA A 35 5.65 11.22 11.82
N MET A 36 5.02 10.97 10.67
CA MET A 36 4.87 9.62 10.09
C MET A 36 6.22 8.98 9.73
N ALA A 37 7.15 9.76 9.17
CA ALA A 37 8.51 9.29 8.87
C ALA A 37 9.27 8.91 10.16
N ASN A 38 9.04 9.67 11.23
CA ASN A 38 9.63 9.45 12.55
C ASN A 38 8.76 8.55 13.46
N ARG A 39 7.81 7.78 12.90
CA ARG A 39 6.95 6.87 13.68
C ARG A 39 7.69 5.98 14.69
N PRO A 40 8.93 5.47 14.44
CA PRO A 40 9.60 4.60 15.40
C PRO A 40 9.93 5.31 16.73
N LEU A 41 10.07 6.65 16.73
CA LEU A 41 10.31 7.44 17.94
C LEU A 41 9.08 7.52 18.84
N PHE A 42 7.89 7.55 18.24
CA PHE A 42 6.63 7.71 18.95
C PHE A 42 6.02 6.38 19.40
N GLY A 43 6.40 5.26 18.77
CA GLY A 43 5.86 3.95 19.11
C GLY A 43 4.38 3.77 18.79
N VAL A 44 3.81 4.61 17.91
CA VAL A 44 2.40 4.59 17.52
C VAL A 44 2.21 4.19 16.05
N HIS A 45 1.01 3.71 15.72
CA HIS A 45 0.65 3.35 14.35
C HIS A 45 0.51 4.58 13.44
N LEU A 46 0.80 4.42 12.14
CA LEU A 46 0.71 5.50 11.14
C LEU A 46 -0.67 6.16 11.08
N GLY A 47 -1.74 5.37 11.17
CA GLY A 47 -3.11 5.88 11.15
C GLY A 47 -3.43 6.80 12.33
N TYR A 48 -2.84 6.54 13.50
CA TYR A 48 -3.01 7.41 14.67
C TYR A 48 -2.38 8.79 14.44
N ILE A 49 -1.17 8.83 13.89
CA ILE A 49 -0.47 10.09 13.56
C ILE A 49 -1.27 10.90 12.54
N ALA A 50 -1.80 10.24 11.51
CA ALA A 50 -2.64 10.88 10.50
C ALA A 50 -3.92 11.49 11.10
N LEU A 51 -4.61 10.75 11.99
CA LEU A 51 -5.78 11.25 12.69
C LEU A 51 -5.46 12.43 13.60
N CYS A 52 -4.34 12.37 14.34
CA CYS A 52 -3.88 13.50 15.16
C CYS A 52 -3.61 14.74 14.30
N GLY A 53 -2.97 14.59 13.14
CA GLY A 53 -2.75 15.68 12.19
C GLY A 53 -4.05 16.30 11.69
N ALA A 54 -5.02 15.47 11.29
CA ALA A 54 -6.34 15.91 10.84
C ALA A 54 -7.11 16.63 11.95
N LEU A 55 -7.17 16.06 13.16
CA LEU A 55 -7.83 16.67 14.32
C LEU A 55 -7.16 17.98 14.73
N THR A 56 -5.82 18.05 14.69
CA THR A 56 -5.09 19.29 14.99
C THR A 56 -5.44 20.38 13.98
N LEU A 57 -5.52 20.06 12.70
CA LEU A 57 -5.91 21.01 11.66
C LEU A 57 -7.34 21.54 11.89
N ILE A 58 -8.28 20.64 12.19
CA ILE A 58 -9.67 20.99 12.49
C ILE A 58 -9.75 21.89 13.73
N LEU A 59 -9.03 21.54 14.81
CA LEU A 59 -8.99 22.34 16.04
C LEU A 59 -8.41 23.73 15.81
N ILE A 60 -7.33 23.86 15.02
CA ILE A 60 -6.74 25.15 14.67
C ILE A 60 -7.79 26.02 13.97
N PHE A 61 -8.53 25.48 12.99
CA PHE A 61 -9.52 26.28 12.29
C PHE A 61 -10.75 26.63 13.13
N GLU A 62 -11.21 25.73 14.01
CA GLU A 62 -12.34 26.03 14.89
C GLU A 62 -11.97 27.13 15.92
N VAL A 63 -10.76 27.09 16.48
CA VAL A 63 -10.27 28.08 17.46
C VAL A 63 -9.96 29.43 16.81
N PHE A 64 -9.30 29.42 15.64
CA PHE A 64 -8.87 30.63 14.94
C PHE A 64 -9.86 31.08 13.85
N LYS A 65 -11.12 30.63 13.91
CA LYS A 65 -12.18 30.95 12.95
C LYS A 65 -12.32 32.46 12.68
N LYS A 66 -12.18 33.30 13.71
CA LYS A 66 -12.23 34.77 13.59
C LYS A 66 -11.07 35.37 12.79
N SER A 67 -9.94 34.68 12.71
CA SER A 67 -8.74 35.14 11.98
C SER A 67 -8.84 34.89 10.47
N PHE A 68 -9.84 34.14 10.00
CA PHE A 68 -10.08 33.81 8.59
C PHE A 68 -11.50 34.22 8.14
N PRO A 69 -11.85 35.53 8.18
CA PRO A 69 -13.20 35.99 7.91
C PRO A 69 -13.67 35.79 6.45
N HIS A 70 -12.75 35.53 5.52
CA HIS A 70 -13.04 35.38 4.08
C HIS A 70 -13.09 33.91 3.61
N ILE A 71 -13.04 32.94 4.53
CA ILE A 71 -12.98 31.52 4.20
C ILE A 71 -14.09 30.78 4.94
N GLU A 72 -14.90 30.04 4.19
CA GLU A 72 -15.78 29.01 4.76
C GLU A 72 -14.93 27.83 5.20
N ILE A 73 -14.67 27.76 6.50
CA ILE A 73 -14.04 26.58 7.11
C ILE A 73 -15.05 25.43 7.04
N PRO A 74 -14.70 24.30 6.39
CA PRO A 74 -15.60 23.15 6.33
C PRO A 74 -15.84 22.63 7.75
N ASN A 75 -17.11 22.36 8.07
CA ASN A 75 -17.44 21.76 9.36
C ASN A 75 -16.99 20.28 9.40
N PHE A 76 -16.93 19.71 10.60
CA PHE A 76 -16.49 18.33 10.79
C PHE A 76 -17.28 17.32 9.94
N GLU A 77 -18.60 17.52 9.82
CA GLU A 77 -19.48 16.64 9.06
C GLU A 77 -19.21 16.69 7.55
N SER A 78 -18.91 17.87 7.01
CA SER A 78 -18.47 18.04 5.62
C SER A 78 -17.16 17.30 5.38
N VAL A 79 -16.18 17.42 6.28
CA VAL A 79 -14.90 16.68 6.16
C VAL A 79 -15.12 15.16 6.19
N LEU A 80 -15.98 14.65 7.08
CA LEU A 80 -16.31 13.22 7.10
C LEU A 80 -17.07 12.77 5.86
N SER A 81 -17.91 13.63 5.28
CA SER A 81 -18.67 13.32 4.07
C SER A 81 -17.76 13.18 2.83
N GLU A 82 -16.58 13.80 2.86
CA GLU A 82 -15.59 13.70 1.78
C GLU A 82 -14.81 12.38 1.79
N LEU A 83 -14.77 11.69 2.94
CA LEU A 83 -14.13 10.38 3.07
C LEU A 83 -14.84 9.34 2.20
N ASP A 84 -14.03 8.50 1.54
CA ASP A 84 -14.57 7.39 0.78
C ASP A 84 -14.93 6.22 1.69
N TRP A 85 -16.14 6.28 2.26
CA TRP A 85 -16.66 5.23 3.14
C TRP A 85 -16.70 3.86 2.47
N ARG A 86 -16.88 3.79 1.13
CA ARG A 86 -16.84 2.53 0.40
C ARG A 86 -15.44 1.91 0.47
N ALA A 87 -14.39 2.72 0.35
CA ALA A 87 -13.01 2.27 0.56
C ALA A 87 -12.80 1.70 1.96
N ILE A 88 -13.25 2.42 2.98
CA ILE A 88 -13.06 2.04 4.38
C ILE A 88 -13.75 0.70 4.66
N PHE A 89 -15.01 0.54 4.29
CA PHE A 89 -15.75 -0.72 4.49
C PHE A 89 -15.19 -1.87 3.65
N PHE A 90 -14.69 -1.60 2.44
CA PHE A 90 -14.00 -2.58 1.62
C PHE A 90 -12.75 -3.12 2.34
N TYR A 91 -11.89 -2.24 2.87
CA TYR A 91 -10.69 -2.65 3.61
C TYR A 91 -11.01 -3.36 4.94
N ILE A 92 -12.02 -2.90 5.69
CA ILE A 92 -12.48 -3.62 6.89
C ILE A 92 -12.89 -5.06 6.54
N SER A 93 -13.67 -5.23 5.47
CA SER A 93 -14.15 -6.55 5.03
C SER A 93 -13.01 -7.42 4.50
N LEU A 94 -12.10 -6.82 3.72
CA LEU A 94 -10.92 -7.51 3.19
C LEU A 94 -10.02 -8.00 4.33
N PHE A 95 -9.69 -7.16 5.31
CA PHE A 95 -8.86 -7.57 6.44
C PHE A 95 -9.55 -8.59 7.35
N ALA A 96 -10.87 -8.49 7.55
CA ALA A 96 -11.62 -9.51 8.26
C ALA A 96 -11.58 -10.87 7.54
N LEU A 97 -11.71 -10.87 6.20
CA LEU A 97 -11.57 -12.07 5.38
C LEU A 97 -10.15 -12.67 5.51
N VAL A 98 -9.11 -11.84 5.42
CA VAL A 98 -7.72 -12.32 5.54
C VAL A 98 -7.44 -12.89 6.93
N GLY A 99 -7.86 -12.21 7.99
CA GLY A 99 -7.76 -12.76 9.36
C GLY A 99 -8.53 -14.07 9.53
N GLY A 100 -9.68 -14.21 8.86
CA GLY A 100 -10.43 -15.47 8.80
C GLY A 100 -9.66 -16.59 8.09
N LEU A 101 -9.00 -16.30 6.96
CA LEU A 101 -8.17 -17.27 6.23
C LEU A 101 -6.93 -17.69 7.03
N GLU A 102 -6.32 -16.77 7.77
CA GLU A 102 -5.23 -17.04 8.71
C GLU A 102 -5.71 -17.96 9.83
N HIS A 103 -6.82 -17.62 10.49
CA HIS A 103 -7.39 -18.43 11.57
C HIS A 103 -7.84 -19.82 11.10
N ALA A 104 -8.39 -19.94 9.88
CA ALA A 104 -8.74 -21.21 9.26
C ALA A 104 -7.51 -22.05 8.86
N GLY A 105 -6.30 -21.50 8.96
CA GLY A 105 -5.05 -22.21 8.68
C GLY A 105 -4.73 -22.37 7.20
N VAL A 106 -5.39 -21.62 6.30
CA VAL A 106 -5.13 -21.68 4.85
C VAL A 106 -3.67 -21.32 4.55
N ILE A 107 -3.14 -20.31 5.24
CA ILE A 107 -1.74 -19.90 5.05
C ILE A 107 -0.77 -20.98 5.57
N ASN A 108 -1.12 -21.66 6.67
CA ASN A 108 -0.37 -22.80 7.17
C ASN A 108 -0.39 -24.01 6.22
N LEU A 109 -1.47 -24.19 5.44
CA LEU A 109 -1.51 -25.23 4.41
C LEU A 109 -0.56 -24.92 3.26
N ILE A 110 -0.52 -23.66 2.79
CA ILE A 110 0.43 -23.21 1.76
C ILE A 110 1.87 -23.41 2.24
N ALA A 111 2.15 -23.04 3.50
CA ALA A 111 3.44 -23.27 4.14
C ALA A 111 3.89 -24.74 4.12
N LYS A 112 3.00 -25.65 4.54
CA LYS A 112 3.27 -27.09 4.56
C LYS A 112 3.50 -27.65 3.15
N PHE A 113 2.80 -27.12 2.14
CA PHE A 113 2.97 -27.51 0.75
C PHE A 113 4.33 -27.06 0.19
N LEU A 114 4.78 -25.84 0.51
CA LEU A 114 6.04 -25.29 0.01
C LEU A 114 7.29 -25.85 0.71
N THR A 115 7.17 -26.18 2.00
CA THR A 115 8.26 -26.66 2.86
C THR A 115 9.10 -27.81 2.27
N PRO A 116 8.52 -28.95 1.80
CA PRO A 116 9.31 -30.05 1.27
C PRO A 116 10.10 -29.67 0.01
N LEU A 117 9.54 -28.79 -0.82
CA LEU A 117 10.20 -28.32 -2.05
C LEU A 117 11.37 -27.40 -1.74
N ILE A 118 11.19 -26.49 -0.76
CA ILE A 118 12.25 -25.61 -0.26
C ILE A 118 13.41 -26.42 0.35
N LYS A 119 13.10 -27.46 1.13
CA LYS A 119 14.11 -28.36 1.72
C LYS A 119 14.91 -29.13 0.67
N THR A 120 14.27 -29.54 -0.42
CA THR A 120 14.92 -30.36 -1.45
C THR A 120 15.82 -29.51 -2.36
N ASN A 121 15.36 -28.33 -2.75
CA ASN A 121 16.12 -27.45 -3.62
C ASN A 121 15.73 -25.99 -3.35
N LEU A 122 16.63 -25.25 -2.69
CA LEU A 122 16.42 -23.85 -2.32
C LEU A 122 16.08 -22.98 -3.54
N LEU A 123 16.69 -23.25 -4.70
CA LEU A 123 16.40 -22.51 -5.92
C LEU A 123 14.96 -22.76 -6.37
N ALA A 124 14.58 -24.03 -6.53
CA ALA A 124 13.22 -24.39 -6.95
C ALA A 124 12.16 -23.91 -5.95
N GLY A 125 12.43 -24.03 -4.65
CA GLY A 125 11.54 -23.57 -3.59
C GLY A 125 11.36 -22.05 -3.56
N SER A 126 12.45 -21.29 -3.69
CA SER A 126 12.41 -19.82 -3.75
C SER A 126 11.69 -19.33 -5.01
N SER A 127 11.96 -19.96 -6.15
CA SER A 127 11.27 -19.67 -7.41
C SER A 127 9.78 -19.96 -7.33
N LEU A 128 9.40 -21.10 -6.74
CA LEU A 128 8.00 -21.46 -6.58
C LEU A 128 7.28 -20.50 -5.63
N LEU A 129 7.91 -20.17 -4.49
CA LEU A 129 7.42 -19.17 -3.54
C LEU A 129 7.17 -17.84 -4.25
N TYR A 130 8.13 -17.37 -5.06
CA TYR A 130 8.02 -16.12 -5.81
C TYR A 130 6.82 -16.11 -6.76
N TRP A 131 6.71 -17.12 -7.63
CA TRP A 131 5.68 -17.17 -8.66
C TRP A 131 4.28 -17.52 -8.13
N ILE A 132 4.17 -18.22 -7.00
CA ILE A 132 2.88 -18.46 -6.33
C ILE A 132 2.45 -17.25 -5.52
N THR A 133 3.38 -16.55 -4.85
CA THR A 133 3.06 -15.37 -4.04
C THR A 133 2.39 -14.29 -4.89
N ALA A 134 2.97 -13.95 -6.04
CA ALA A 134 2.54 -12.82 -6.86
C ALA A 134 1.03 -12.83 -7.24
N PRO A 135 0.45 -13.92 -7.77
CA PRO A 135 -0.99 -13.96 -8.05
C PRO A 135 -1.84 -14.00 -6.78
N ILE A 136 -1.35 -14.58 -5.67
CA ILE A 136 -2.08 -14.62 -4.40
C ILE A 136 -2.25 -13.21 -3.84
N VAL A 137 -1.17 -12.44 -3.73
CA VAL A 137 -1.21 -11.05 -3.25
C VAL A 137 -1.91 -10.09 -4.22
N GLY A 138 -2.11 -10.53 -5.46
CA GLY A 138 -2.98 -9.81 -6.39
C GLY A 138 -4.43 -9.77 -5.91
N ILE A 139 -4.87 -10.77 -5.14
CA ILE A 139 -6.25 -10.92 -4.66
C ILE A 139 -6.34 -10.65 -3.15
N ILE A 140 -5.37 -11.17 -2.40
CA ILE A 140 -5.24 -11.03 -0.96
C ILE A 140 -4.40 -9.79 -0.66
N GLU A 141 -4.75 -9.06 0.39
CA GLU A 141 -3.94 -7.94 0.84
C GLU A 141 -2.50 -8.37 1.18
N HIS A 142 -1.53 -7.68 0.59
CA HIS A 142 -0.12 -8.08 0.61
C HIS A 142 0.56 -7.99 1.99
N ASP A 143 0.26 -6.99 2.82
CA ASP A 143 0.88 -6.81 4.13
C ASP A 143 0.55 -7.98 5.06
N ALA A 144 -0.72 -8.39 5.11
CA ALA A 144 -1.17 -9.52 5.91
C ALA A 144 -0.61 -10.85 5.39
N TYR A 145 -0.56 -11.04 4.07
CA TYR A 145 0.06 -12.23 3.46
C TYR A 145 1.55 -12.32 3.79
N ILE A 146 2.31 -11.24 3.60
CA ILE A 146 3.75 -11.18 3.87
C ILE A 146 4.02 -11.43 5.35
N LEU A 147 3.28 -10.81 6.26
CA LEU A 147 3.45 -11.00 7.70
C LEU A 147 3.32 -12.47 8.09
N THR A 148 2.28 -13.14 7.58
CA THR A 148 2.06 -14.55 7.90
C THR A 148 3.15 -15.44 7.31
N MET A 149 3.51 -15.21 6.04
CA MET A 149 4.58 -15.95 5.38
C MET A 149 5.95 -15.70 6.01
N LEU A 150 6.16 -14.53 6.62
CA LEU A 150 7.39 -14.20 7.33
C LEU A 150 7.58 -15.11 8.56
N TYR A 151 6.52 -15.38 9.32
CA TYR A 151 6.54 -16.34 10.42
C TYR A 151 6.75 -17.77 9.93
N VAL A 152 6.05 -18.17 8.86
CA VAL A 152 6.23 -19.48 8.23
C VAL A 152 7.68 -19.72 7.81
N ILE A 153 8.28 -18.78 7.08
CA ILE A 153 9.65 -18.88 6.59
C ILE A 153 10.65 -18.88 7.76
N ARG A 154 10.37 -18.11 8.82
CA ARG A 154 11.19 -18.10 10.05
C ARG A 154 11.22 -19.49 10.68
N ASP A 155 10.06 -20.09 10.85
CA ASP A 155 9.91 -21.37 11.54
C ASP A 155 10.48 -22.51 10.69
N LEU A 156 10.28 -22.44 9.37
CA LEU A 156 10.94 -23.33 8.40
C LEU A 156 12.47 -23.23 8.49
N GLY A 157 13.03 -22.02 8.56
CA GLY A 157 14.48 -21.83 8.70
C GLY A 157 15.04 -22.49 9.96
N LYS A 158 14.31 -22.38 11.08
CA LYS A 158 14.68 -23.04 12.35
C LYS A 158 14.60 -24.56 12.27
N GLU A 159 13.50 -25.10 11.75
CA GLU A 159 13.26 -26.56 11.68
C GLU A 159 14.16 -27.26 10.66
N ALA A 160 14.43 -26.61 9.52
CA ALA A 160 15.19 -27.18 8.42
C ALA A 160 16.69 -26.90 8.50
N GLY A 161 17.13 -26.03 9.42
CA GLY A 161 18.51 -25.54 9.46
C GLY A 161 18.89 -24.74 8.20
N LEU A 162 17.91 -24.15 7.52
CA LEU A 162 18.09 -23.38 6.30
C LEU A 162 18.22 -21.89 6.62
N ASN A 163 19.03 -21.17 5.84
CA ASN A 163 19.01 -19.71 5.92
C ASN A 163 17.71 -19.17 5.29
N PRO A 164 16.87 -18.45 6.05
CA PRO A 164 15.59 -17.94 5.53
C PRO A 164 15.73 -16.71 4.63
N TRP A 165 16.90 -16.05 4.58
CA TRP A 165 17.07 -14.80 3.81
C TRP A 165 16.66 -14.88 2.32
N PRO A 166 17.06 -15.90 1.57
CA PRO A 166 16.69 -16.06 0.16
C PRO A 166 15.16 -16.07 -0.05
N LEU A 167 14.43 -16.70 0.87
CA LEU A 167 12.98 -16.83 0.84
C LEU A 167 12.31 -15.51 1.19
N TYR A 168 12.84 -14.78 2.18
CA TYR A 168 12.33 -13.44 2.52
C TYR A 168 12.48 -12.44 1.38
N TRP A 169 13.62 -12.42 0.68
CA TRP A 169 13.78 -11.55 -0.49
C TRP A 169 12.87 -11.94 -1.64
N SER A 170 12.69 -13.24 -1.86
CA SER A 170 11.76 -13.76 -2.87
C SER A 170 10.31 -13.38 -2.54
N LEU A 171 9.90 -13.51 -1.28
CA LEU A 171 8.58 -13.09 -0.80
C LEU A 171 8.39 -11.57 -0.90
N LEU A 172 9.38 -10.77 -0.52
CA LEU A 172 9.33 -9.31 -0.55
C LEU A 172 9.04 -8.81 -1.97
N TRP A 173 9.85 -9.23 -2.94
CA TRP A 173 9.71 -8.79 -4.33
C TRP A 173 8.40 -9.27 -4.95
N ALA A 174 8.06 -10.56 -4.77
CA ALA A 174 6.83 -11.10 -5.33
C ALA A 174 5.58 -10.48 -4.69
N GLY A 175 5.59 -10.28 -3.37
CA GLY A 175 4.48 -9.72 -2.60
C GLY A 175 4.22 -8.25 -2.91
N THR A 176 5.28 -7.45 -3.04
CA THR A 176 5.15 -6.01 -3.34
C THR A 176 4.82 -5.73 -4.80
N LEU A 177 5.37 -6.50 -5.74
CA LEU A 177 5.09 -6.32 -7.17
C LEU A 177 3.75 -6.96 -7.57
N GLY A 178 3.44 -8.13 -7.02
CA GLY A 178 2.20 -8.87 -7.32
C GLY A 178 0.94 -8.16 -6.82
N SER A 179 1.01 -7.37 -5.76
CA SER A 179 -0.13 -6.59 -5.25
C SER A 179 -0.68 -5.58 -6.27
N ASN A 180 0.11 -5.22 -7.28
CA ASN A 180 -0.32 -4.32 -8.35
C ASN A 180 -1.17 -5.01 -9.43
N LEU A 181 -1.41 -6.33 -9.32
CA LEU A 181 -2.13 -7.11 -10.32
C LEU A 181 -3.63 -6.76 -10.38
N THR A 182 -4.23 -6.46 -9.23
CA THR A 182 -5.64 -6.09 -9.15
C THR A 182 -5.83 -4.87 -8.24
N ILE A 183 -6.98 -4.22 -8.39
CA ILE A 183 -7.36 -3.06 -7.56
C ILE A 183 -7.47 -3.47 -6.07
N ALA A 184 -7.81 -4.73 -5.78
CA ALA A 184 -7.95 -5.22 -4.42
C ALA A 184 -6.59 -5.47 -3.73
N GLY A 185 -5.54 -5.76 -4.50
CA GLY A 185 -4.22 -6.13 -3.96
C GLY A 185 -3.52 -4.98 -3.22
N ALA A 186 -3.75 -3.72 -3.62
CA ALA A 186 -3.11 -2.56 -3.00
C ALA A 186 -4.09 -1.39 -2.73
N PRO A 187 -4.12 -0.83 -1.49
CA PRO A 187 -4.86 0.40 -1.14
C PRO A 187 -4.64 1.58 -2.07
N ALA A 188 -3.39 1.79 -2.50
CA ALA A 188 -3.05 2.89 -3.38
C ALA A 188 -3.79 2.80 -4.74
N LEU A 189 -3.94 1.60 -5.30
CA LEU A 189 -4.63 1.39 -6.58
C LEU A 189 -6.13 1.64 -6.46
N PHE A 190 -6.74 1.17 -5.37
CA PHE A 190 -8.15 1.42 -5.10
C PHE A 190 -8.44 2.92 -4.93
N VAL A 191 -7.62 3.62 -4.15
CA VAL A 191 -7.76 5.08 -3.95
C VAL A 191 -7.53 5.83 -5.27
N ALA A 192 -6.51 5.47 -6.05
CA ALA A 192 -6.24 6.10 -7.34
C ALA A 192 -7.42 5.92 -8.33
N LYS A 193 -7.99 4.72 -8.41
CA LYS A 193 -9.18 4.46 -9.24
C LYS A 193 -10.37 5.28 -8.80
N ASN A 194 -10.66 5.33 -7.49
CA ASN A 194 -11.80 6.09 -6.99
C ASN A 194 -11.62 7.59 -7.18
N LEU A 195 -10.40 8.11 -7.07
CA LEU A 195 -10.11 9.50 -7.35
C LEU A 195 -10.34 9.83 -8.83
N ALA A 196 -9.86 8.98 -9.74
CA ALA A 196 -10.11 9.14 -11.19
C ALA A 196 -11.61 9.06 -11.55
N GLU A 197 -12.37 8.18 -10.88
CA GLU A 197 -13.82 8.09 -11.08
C GLU A 197 -14.59 9.29 -10.52
N LYS A 198 -14.15 9.81 -9.36
CA LYS A 198 -14.81 10.92 -8.65
C LYS A 198 -14.53 12.27 -9.29
N GLU A 199 -13.25 12.57 -9.56
CA GLU A 199 -12.79 13.89 -10.01
C GLU A 199 -12.81 14.00 -11.54
N ASP A 200 -12.23 13.03 -12.24
CA ASP A 200 -12.09 13.08 -13.71
C ASP A 200 -13.24 12.41 -14.47
N LYS A 201 -14.19 11.78 -13.74
CA LYS A 201 -15.32 11.01 -14.30
C LYS A 201 -14.88 9.88 -15.25
N ILE A 202 -13.63 9.40 -15.10
CA ILE A 202 -13.07 8.32 -15.90
C ILE A 202 -13.45 6.99 -15.24
N LYS A 203 -14.21 6.16 -15.94
CA LYS A 203 -14.56 4.81 -15.48
C LYS A 203 -13.65 3.80 -16.16
N VAL A 204 -12.69 3.26 -15.41
CA VAL A 204 -11.82 2.18 -15.91
C VAL A 204 -12.47 0.84 -15.60
N GLY A 205 -12.83 0.10 -16.64
CA GLY A 205 -13.38 -1.25 -16.50
C GLY A 205 -12.32 -2.27 -16.05
N LEU A 206 -12.74 -3.42 -15.50
CA LEU A 206 -11.81 -4.47 -15.07
C LEU A 206 -10.89 -4.96 -16.20
N LYS A 207 -11.44 -5.13 -17.40
CA LYS A 207 -10.66 -5.58 -18.58
C LYS A 207 -9.59 -4.58 -18.98
N GLU A 208 -9.94 -3.30 -18.95
CA GLU A 208 -9.00 -2.21 -19.27
C GLU A 208 -7.91 -2.12 -18.21
N PHE A 209 -8.28 -2.18 -16.93
CA PHE A 209 -7.32 -2.20 -15.82
C PHE A 209 -6.34 -3.38 -15.95
N PHE A 210 -6.85 -4.58 -16.25
CA PHE A 210 -6.01 -5.77 -16.47
C PHE A 210 -5.12 -5.68 -17.70
N SER A 211 -5.54 -4.96 -18.74
CA SER A 211 -4.70 -4.71 -19.91
C SER A 211 -3.44 -3.89 -19.57
N TYR A 212 -3.46 -3.10 -18.50
CA TYR A 212 -2.30 -2.32 -18.05
C TYR A 212 -1.53 -3.01 -16.91
N SER A 213 -2.25 -3.47 -15.89
CA SER A 213 -1.65 -4.05 -14.68
C SER A 213 -0.96 -5.38 -14.94
N ILE A 214 -1.58 -6.31 -15.70
CA ILE A 214 -1.00 -7.64 -15.93
C ILE A 214 0.35 -7.54 -16.65
N PRO A 215 0.49 -6.82 -17.79
CA PRO A 215 1.80 -6.68 -18.43
C PRO A 215 2.83 -6.00 -17.52
N TYR A 216 2.43 -4.94 -16.80
CA TYR A 216 3.31 -4.23 -15.87
C TYR A 216 3.84 -5.16 -14.77
N VAL A 217 2.97 -5.93 -14.13
CA VAL A 217 3.33 -6.87 -13.05
C VAL A 217 4.23 -7.98 -13.59
N ILE A 218 3.90 -8.59 -14.73
CA ILE A 218 4.71 -9.68 -15.30
C ILE A 218 6.12 -9.17 -15.64
N ILE A 219 6.24 -8.02 -16.32
CA ILE A 219 7.54 -7.45 -16.68
C ILE A 219 8.35 -7.13 -15.43
N SER A 220 7.73 -6.49 -14.43
CA SER A 220 8.38 -6.14 -13.18
C SER A 220 8.82 -7.38 -12.40
N LEU A 221 7.97 -8.41 -12.35
CA LEU A 221 8.28 -9.68 -11.69
C LEU A 221 9.47 -10.36 -12.36
N ILE A 222 9.53 -10.43 -13.69
CA ILE A 222 10.66 -11.02 -14.41
C ILE A 222 11.94 -10.23 -14.13
N PHE A 223 11.86 -8.89 -14.19
CA PHE A 223 13.01 -8.03 -13.98
C PHE A 223 13.58 -8.15 -12.57
N CYS A 224 12.73 -8.25 -11.54
CA CYS A 224 13.15 -8.43 -10.14
C CYS A 224 13.48 -9.89 -9.79
N TYR A 225 12.94 -10.86 -10.53
CA TYR A 225 13.22 -12.27 -10.31
C TYR A 225 14.69 -12.61 -10.58
N ILE A 226 15.26 -12.08 -11.67
CA ILE A 226 16.67 -12.32 -12.04
C ILE A 226 17.64 -11.90 -10.92
N PRO A 227 17.66 -10.65 -10.42
CA PRO A 227 18.55 -10.25 -9.34
C PRO A 227 18.21 -10.97 -8.02
N THR A 228 16.94 -11.29 -7.76
CA THR A 228 16.57 -12.10 -6.60
C THR A 228 17.30 -13.44 -6.61
N ILE A 229 17.26 -14.13 -7.74
CA ILE A 229 17.92 -15.44 -7.88
C ILE A 229 19.44 -15.28 -7.81
N LEU A 230 20.02 -14.35 -8.57
CA LEU A 230 21.47 -14.19 -8.68
C LEU A 230 22.13 -13.72 -7.38
N ILE A 231 21.52 -12.78 -6.67
CA ILE A 231 22.12 -12.14 -5.49
C ILE A 231 21.70 -12.86 -4.20
N TRP A 232 20.42 -13.25 -4.10
CA TRP A 232 19.87 -13.72 -2.83
C TRP A 232 19.64 -15.22 -2.76
N VAL A 233 19.61 -15.95 -3.88
CA VAL A 233 19.35 -17.39 -3.86
C VAL A 233 20.58 -18.22 -4.21
N LEU A 234 21.28 -17.91 -5.31
CA LEU A 234 22.46 -18.67 -5.74
C LEU A 234 23.60 -18.69 -4.71
N PRO A 235 23.95 -17.58 -4.02
CA PRO A 235 25.04 -17.59 -3.04
C PRO A 235 24.75 -18.44 -1.80
N PHE A 236 23.48 -18.75 -1.56
CA PHE A 236 23.01 -19.54 -0.42
C PHE A 236 22.64 -20.98 -0.80
N LYS A 237 22.77 -21.32 -2.08
CA LYS A 237 22.62 -22.68 -2.59
C LYS A 237 23.87 -23.47 -2.19
N LYS A 238 23.77 -24.24 -1.11
CA LYS A 238 24.76 -25.28 -0.77
C LYS A 238 24.59 -26.51 -1.65
#